data_AF-A0A5R2N343-F1
#
_entry.id   AF-A0A5R2N343-F1
#
_cell.length_a   1.000
_cell.length_b   1.000
_cell.length_c   1.000
_cell.angle_alpha   90.00
_cell.angle_beta   90.00
_cell.angle_gamma   90.00
#
_symmetry.space_group_name_H-M   'P 1'
#
loop_
_entity.id
_entity.type
_entity.pdbx_description
1 polymer ?
#
loop_
_entity_poly.entity_id
_entity_poly.type
_entity_poly.pdbx_seq_one_letter_code
_entity_poly.pdbx_strand_id
1 'polypeptide(L)'
;LCFDGDKAGLKAAWRAADMALPSVQAGRSARFALLPEGKDPDDLVKAEGPDAFRAVLADARPLVDLLWMRETAGGVFDTPERRAELEKTLRELTSRIRDESLRYHYQQEMRERVLSFFGSQRNARQGRQDGGRPGQRGQGKPAPGGQFAKAGGGRMPITESL
;
A
#
# COMPACT_ATOMS: atom_id res chain seq x y z
N LEU A 1 17.06 -9.74 -12.98
CA LEU A 1 17.20 -11.08 -12.39
C LEU A 1 15.81 -11.67 -12.26
N CYS A 2 15.60 -12.91 -12.67
CA CYS A 2 14.31 -13.60 -12.57
C CYS A 2 14.44 -14.76 -11.59
N PHE A 3 13.46 -14.95 -10.71
CA PHE A 3 13.44 -16.02 -9.72
C PHE A 3 12.08 -16.72 -9.72
N ASP A 4 12.10 -18.00 -9.37
CA ASP A 4 10.90 -18.82 -9.23
C ASP A 4 9.99 -18.29 -8.13
N GLY A 5 8.68 -18.50 -8.28
CA GLY A 5 7.66 -17.98 -7.36
C GLY A 5 7.56 -18.72 -6.03
N ASP A 6 8.49 -19.62 -5.73
CA ASP A 6 8.47 -20.40 -4.50
C ASP A 6 9.26 -19.72 -3.36
N LYS A 7 9.24 -20.33 -2.17
CA LYS A 7 9.98 -19.82 -1.00
C LYS A 7 11.50 -19.85 -1.21
N ALA A 8 12.01 -20.74 -2.07
CA ALA A 8 13.43 -20.85 -2.34
C ALA A 8 13.90 -19.72 -3.28
N GLY A 9 13.13 -19.43 -4.32
CA GLY A 9 13.31 -18.34 -5.26
C GLY A 9 13.26 -16.98 -4.56
N LEU A 10 12.34 -16.80 -3.60
CA LEU A 10 12.31 -15.58 -2.79
C LEU A 10 13.58 -15.42 -1.93
N LYS A 11 14.05 -16.49 -1.29
CA LYS A 11 15.32 -16.48 -0.54
C LYS A 11 16.53 -16.21 -1.45
N ALA A 12 16.53 -16.75 -2.66
CA ALA A 12 17.57 -16.50 -3.66
C ALA A 12 17.54 -15.04 -4.12
N ALA A 13 16.35 -14.46 -4.32
CA ALA A 13 16.18 -13.06 -4.66
C ALA A 13 16.76 -12.14 -3.56
N TRP A 14 16.53 -12.45 -2.29
CA TRP A 14 17.12 -11.70 -1.17
C TRP A 14 18.65 -11.73 -1.16
N ARG A 15 19.24 -12.92 -1.36
CA ARG A 15 20.71 -13.06 -1.45
C ARG A 15 21.27 -12.28 -2.63
N ALA A 16 20.61 -12.35 -3.77
CA ALA A 16 21.01 -11.62 -4.96
C ALA A 16 20.90 -10.10 -4.77
N ALA A 17 19.90 -9.62 -4.03
CA ALA A 17 19.81 -8.22 -3.63
C ALA A 17 20.98 -7.79 -2.75
N ASP A 18 21.36 -8.60 -1.76
CA ASP A 18 22.52 -8.30 -0.91
C ASP A 18 23.83 -8.22 -1.70
N MET A 19 24.00 -9.10 -2.69
CA MET A 19 25.16 -9.09 -3.60
C MET A 19 25.12 -7.93 -4.61
N ALA A 20 23.93 -7.44 -4.97
CA ALA A 20 23.77 -6.34 -5.90
C ALA A 20 24.11 -4.98 -5.25
N LEU A 21 23.89 -4.82 -3.94
CA LEU A 21 24.09 -3.55 -3.22
C LEU A 21 25.46 -2.88 -3.48
N PRO A 22 26.61 -3.57 -3.42
CA PRO A 22 27.91 -2.93 -3.69
C PRO A 22 28.15 -2.60 -5.16
N SER A 23 27.31 -3.11 -6.06
CA SER A 23 27.49 -3.04 -7.52
C SER A 23 26.52 -2.08 -8.21
N VAL A 24 25.51 -1.57 -7.50
CA VAL A 24 24.59 -0.55 -8.05
C VAL A 24 25.29 0.81 -8.11
N GLN A 25 25.03 1.53 -9.20
CA GLN A 25 25.58 2.86 -9.49
C GLN A 25 24.61 3.61 -10.39
N ALA A 26 24.81 4.92 -10.55
CA ALA A 26 24.05 5.68 -11.54
C ALA A 26 24.15 5.03 -12.93
N GLY A 27 23.00 4.82 -13.59
CA GLY A 27 22.92 4.15 -14.88
C GLY A 27 23.02 2.61 -14.86
N ARG A 28 23.26 1.98 -13.70
CA ARG A 28 23.26 0.52 -13.54
C ARG A 28 22.43 0.10 -12.33
N SER A 29 21.20 -0.30 -12.59
CA SER A 29 20.26 -0.77 -11.56
C SER A 29 19.99 -2.26 -11.67
N ALA A 30 19.58 -2.86 -10.56
CA ALA A 30 19.09 -4.24 -10.51
C ALA A 30 17.57 -4.24 -10.35
N ARG A 31 16.91 -5.07 -11.18
CA ARG A 31 15.47 -5.35 -11.10
C ARG A 31 15.24 -6.85 -10.91
N PHE A 32 14.20 -7.18 -10.16
CA PHE A 32 13.89 -8.52 -9.69
C PHE A 32 12.48 -8.89 -10.16
N ALA A 33 12.41 -9.80 -11.14
CA ALA A 33 11.18 -10.44 -11.56
C ALA A 33 10.95 -11.66 -10.66
N LEU A 34 9.79 -11.74 -10.03
CA LEU A 34 9.34 -12.89 -9.27
C LEU A 34 8.20 -13.55 -10.05
N LEU A 35 8.35 -14.83 -10.37
CA LEU A 35 7.32 -15.59 -11.06
C LEU A 35 6.12 -15.86 -10.15
N PRO A 36 4.95 -16.19 -10.72
CA PRO A 36 3.81 -16.68 -9.95
C PRO A 36 4.16 -17.93 -9.13
N GLU A 37 3.46 -18.14 -8.02
CA GLU A 37 3.74 -19.24 -7.09
C GLU A 37 3.74 -20.61 -7.82
N GLY A 38 4.81 -21.37 -7.62
CA GLY A 38 4.95 -22.71 -8.17
C GLY A 38 5.23 -22.78 -9.68
N LYS A 39 5.50 -21.65 -10.35
CA LYS A 39 5.90 -21.62 -11.77
C LYS A 39 7.38 -21.31 -11.94
N ASP A 40 8.00 -21.99 -12.89
CA ASP A 40 9.30 -21.63 -13.45
C ASP A 40 9.11 -20.86 -14.80
N PRO A 41 10.16 -20.29 -15.39
CA PRO A 41 10.05 -19.56 -16.65
C PRO A 41 9.50 -20.43 -17.80
N ASP A 42 9.88 -21.70 -17.82
CA ASP A 42 9.56 -22.64 -18.89
C ASP A 42 8.07 -23.02 -18.87
N ASP A 43 7.55 -23.30 -17.68
CA ASP A 43 6.15 -23.62 -17.40
C ASP A 43 5.26 -22.41 -17.68
N LEU A 44 5.70 -21.20 -17.32
CA LEU A 44 4.95 -19.98 -17.63
C LEU A 44 4.84 -19.79 -19.15
N VAL A 45 5.95 -19.97 -19.89
CA VAL A 45 5.94 -19.83 -21.35
C VAL A 45 5.13 -20.94 -22.01
N LYS A 46 5.19 -22.18 -21.51
CA LYS A 46 4.39 -23.30 -22.04
C LYS A 46 2.90 -23.12 -21.78
N ALA A 47 2.51 -22.59 -20.62
CA ALA A 47 1.11 -22.45 -20.23
C ALA A 47 0.44 -21.19 -20.78
N GLU A 48 1.13 -20.05 -20.75
CA GLU A 48 0.55 -18.72 -21.04
C GLU A 48 1.24 -18.02 -22.21
N GLY A 49 2.28 -18.63 -22.77
CA GLY A 49 3.02 -18.09 -23.90
C GLY A 49 4.14 -17.10 -23.50
N PRO A 50 4.94 -16.66 -24.48
CA PRO A 50 6.07 -15.76 -24.25
C PRO A 50 5.65 -14.37 -23.77
N ASP A 51 4.44 -13.92 -24.09
CA ASP A 51 3.95 -12.60 -23.71
C ASP A 51 3.67 -12.50 -22.21
N ALA A 52 3.22 -13.60 -21.58
CA ALA A 52 3.08 -13.68 -20.13
C ALA A 52 4.43 -13.50 -19.42
N PHE A 53 5.48 -14.14 -19.93
CA PHE A 53 6.84 -13.95 -19.39
C PHE A 53 7.33 -12.51 -19.60
N ARG A 54 7.05 -11.88 -20.75
CA ARG A 54 7.37 -10.45 -20.97
C ARG A 54 6.65 -9.54 -19.99
N ALA A 55 5.39 -9.82 -19.65
CA ALA A 55 4.65 -9.07 -18.65
C ALA A 55 5.30 -9.18 -17.25
N VAL A 56 5.72 -10.39 -16.85
CA VAL A 56 6.46 -10.60 -15.58
C VAL A 56 7.77 -9.80 -15.56
N LEU A 57 8.50 -9.75 -16.67
CA LEU A 57 9.72 -8.95 -16.77
C LEU A 57 9.44 -7.44 -16.74
N ALA A 58 8.32 -6.98 -17.30
CA ALA A 58 7.91 -5.58 -17.23
C ALA A 58 7.60 -5.16 -15.77
N ASP A 59 6.94 -6.05 -15.03
CA ASP A 59 6.61 -5.87 -13.61
C ASP A 59 7.79 -6.16 -12.66
N ALA A 60 8.99 -6.40 -13.18
CA ALA A 60 10.18 -6.65 -12.38
C ALA A 60 10.42 -5.51 -11.39
N ARG A 61 10.51 -5.84 -10.10
CA ARG A 61 10.57 -4.86 -9.02
C ARG A 61 11.98 -4.26 -8.89
N PRO A 62 12.10 -2.95 -8.66
CA PRO A 62 13.34 -2.31 -8.25
C PRO A 62 13.97 -2.97 -7.01
N LEU A 63 15.31 -2.89 -6.89
CA LEU A 63 16.05 -3.37 -5.71
C LEU A 63 15.51 -2.80 -4.39
N VAL A 64 15.17 -1.52 -4.35
CA VAL A 64 14.64 -0.85 -3.15
C VAL A 64 13.33 -1.47 -2.66
N ASP A 65 12.46 -1.85 -3.59
CA ASP A 65 11.18 -2.50 -3.27
C ASP A 65 11.39 -3.90 -2.69
N LEU A 66 12.35 -4.65 -3.23
CA LEU A 66 12.65 -5.99 -2.74
C LEU A 66 13.22 -5.95 -1.31
N LEU A 67 14.13 -5.02 -1.04
CA LEU A 67 14.71 -4.82 0.29
C LEU A 67 13.63 -4.38 1.29
N TRP A 68 12.79 -3.41 0.92
CA TRP A 68 11.69 -2.95 1.75
C TRP A 68 10.71 -4.08 2.08
N MET A 69 10.30 -4.85 1.07
CA MET A 69 9.39 -5.99 1.25
C MET A 69 9.99 -7.03 2.19
N ARG A 70 11.29 -7.33 2.08
CA ARG A 70 11.99 -8.29 2.96
C ARG A 70 11.96 -7.84 4.42
N GLU A 71 12.32 -6.59 4.69
CA GLU A 71 12.45 -6.09 6.08
C GLU A 71 11.10 -5.80 6.74
N THR A 72 10.05 -5.57 5.96
CA THR A 72 8.69 -5.34 6.48
C THR A 72 7.84 -6.62 6.54
N ALA A 73 8.22 -7.68 5.82
CA ALA A 73 7.49 -8.94 5.81
C ALA A 73 7.48 -9.59 7.21
N GLY A 74 6.29 -9.70 7.80
CA GLY A 74 6.08 -10.41 9.07
C GLY A 74 6.53 -9.66 10.33
N GLY A 75 6.98 -8.41 10.21
CA GLY A 75 7.39 -7.59 11.36
C GLY A 75 6.22 -6.90 12.06
N VAL A 76 6.24 -6.89 13.40
CA VAL A 76 5.32 -6.08 14.22
C VAL A 76 6.07 -4.84 14.69
N PHE A 77 5.59 -3.65 14.30
CA PHE A 77 6.30 -2.38 14.50
C PHE A 77 5.49 -1.40 15.37
N ASP A 78 5.02 -1.90 16.49
CA ASP A 78 4.13 -1.24 17.43
C ASP A 78 4.86 -0.37 18.45
N THR A 79 6.13 -0.63 18.73
CA THR A 79 6.94 0.12 19.70
C THR A 79 8.02 0.97 19.01
N PRO A 80 8.45 2.11 19.61
CA PRO A 80 9.52 2.93 19.05
C PRO A 80 10.84 2.17 18.89
N GLU A 81 11.14 1.21 19.75
CA GLU A 81 12.35 0.38 19.67
C GLU A 81 12.35 -0.48 18.41
N ARG A 82 11.23 -1.15 18.11
CA ARG A 82 11.11 -1.99 16.90
C ARG A 82 11.16 -1.15 15.62
N ARG A 83 10.64 0.08 15.67
CA ARG A 83 10.75 1.04 14.56
C ARG A 83 12.19 1.48 14.33
N ALA A 84 12.91 1.78 15.42
CA ALA A 84 14.32 2.14 15.35
C ALA A 84 15.18 0.98 14.82
N GLU A 85 14.87 -0.27 15.19
CA GLU A 85 15.59 -1.44 14.67
C GLU A 85 15.39 -1.64 13.16
N LEU A 86 14.16 -1.44 12.66
CA LEU A 86 13.89 -1.46 11.22
C LEU A 86 14.71 -0.38 10.50
N GLU A 87 14.68 0.85 10.99
CA GLU A 87 15.42 1.96 10.35
C GLU A 87 16.94 1.71 10.37
N LYS A 88 17.47 1.21 11.48
CA LYS A 88 18.87 0.81 11.62
C LYS A 88 19.24 -0.27 10.60
N THR A 89 18.44 -1.32 10.50
CA THR A 89 18.65 -2.41 9.53
C THR A 89 18.66 -1.90 8.09
N LEU A 90 17.68 -1.06 7.71
CA LEU A 90 17.62 -0.45 6.37
C LEU A 90 18.84 0.43 6.08
N ARG A 91 19.31 1.18 7.09
CA ARG A 91 20.51 2.01 6.99
C ARG A 91 21.78 1.17 6.80
N GLU A 92 21.90 0.06 7.50
CA GLU A 92 23.02 -0.89 7.37
C GLU A 92 23.03 -1.61 6.02
N LEU A 93 21.87 -1.87 5.43
CA LEU A 93 21.80 -2.43 4.08
C LEU A 93 22.22 -1.41 3.03
N THR A 94 21.65 -0.21 3.08
CA THR A 94 21.96 0.85 2.12
C THR A 94 23.39 1.36 2.22
N SER A 95 24.04 1.26 3.40
CA SER A 95 25.45 1.63 3.56
C SER A 95 26.43 0.77 2.75
N ARG A 96 26.00 -0.42 2.29
CA ARG A 96 26.79 -1.30 1.42
C ARG A 96 26.91 -0.78 -0.01
N ILE A 97 26.09 0.20 -0.39
CA ILE A 97 26.19 0.87 -1.69
C ILE A 97 27.46 1.71 -1.72
N ARG A 98 28.31 1.48 -2.74
CA ARG A 98 29.60 2.15 -2.88
C ARG A 98 29.47 3.59 -3.38
N ASP A 99 28.54 3.83 -4.30
CA ASP A 99 28.24 5.15 -4.84
C ASP A 99 27.57 6.01 -3.76
N GLU A 100 28.21 7.11 -3.37
CA GLU A 100 27.75 7.97 -2.27
C GLU A 100 26.46 8.72 -2.59
N SER A 101 26.31 9.22 -3.82
CA SER A 101 25.09 9.91 -4.24
C SER A 101 23.92 8.93 -4.28
N LEU A 102 24.15 7.74 -4.84
CA LEU A 102 23.13 6.71 -4.89
C LEU A 102 22.75 6.23 -3.48
N ARG A 103 23.73 6.00 -2.61
CA ARG A 103 23.51 5.64 -1.20
C ARG A 103 22.63 6.66 -0.50
N TYR A 104 22.89 7.95 -0.69
CA TYR A 104 22.07 9.02 -0.13
C TYR A 104 20.60 8.90 -0.60
N HIS A 105 20.37 8.76 -1.90
CA HIS A 105 19.01 8.64 -2.44
C HIS A 105 18.29 7.37 -1.93
N TYR A 106 18.99 6.24 -1.85
CA TYR A 106 18.43 5.03 -1.26
C TYR A 106 18.06 5.21 0.22
N GLN A 107 18.90 5.90 1.00
CA GLN A 107 18.61 6.18 2.41
C GLN A 107 17.40 7.11 2.58
N GLN A 108 17.27 8.14 1.74
CA GLN A 108 16.09 9.02 1.74
C GLN A 108 14.82 8.24 1.40
N GLU A 109 14.84 7.45 0.33
CA GLU A 109 13.71 6.62 -0.11
C GLU A 109 13.26 5.64 1.01
N MET A 110 14.21 4.98 1.68
CA MET A 110 13.90 4.09 2.81
C MET A 110 13.27 4.86 3.98
N ARG A 111 13.78 6.05 4.29
CA ARG A 111 13.23 6.90 5.36
C ARG A 111 11.81 7.36 5.05
N GLU A 112 11.54 7.78 3.82
CA GLU A 112 10.21 8.18 3.39
C GLU A 112 9.21 7.03 3.49
N ARG A 113 9.62 5.81 3.12
CA ARG A 113 8.81 4.60 3.27
C ARG A 113 8.53 4.28 4.74
N VAL A 114 9.52 4.38 5.62
CA VAL A 114 9.35 4.23 7.08
C VAL A 114 8.31 5.21 7.60
N LEU A 115 8.43 6.50 7.25
CA LEU A 115 7.50 7.53 7.67
C LEU A 115 6.08 7.26 7.17
N SER A 116 5.92 6.92 5.88
CA SER A 116 4.63 6.60 5.27
C SER A 116 3.98 5.35 5.89
N PHE A 117 4.78 4.31 6.13
CA PHE A 117 4.32 3.05 6.71
C PHE A 117 3.80 3.20 8.15
N PHE A 118 4.44 4.05 8.96
CA PHE A 118 3.97 4.33 10.32
C PHE A 118 2.91 5.43 10.40
N GLY A 119 2.95 6.41 9.50
CA GLY A 119 1.95 7.48 9.40
C GLY A 119 0.58 6.95 8.98
N SER A 120 0.54 6.04 7.99
CA SER A 120 -0.68 5.37 7.54
C SER A 120 -1.31 4.48 8.62
N GLN A 121 -0.51 3.75 9.41
CA GLN A 121 -1.01 2.98 10.56
C GLN A 121 -1.66 3.86 11.63
N ARG A 122 -1.14 5.07 11.86
CA ARG A 122 -1.72 6.01 12.85
C ARG A 122 -3.09 6.51 12.40
N ASN A 123 -3.24 6.85 11.13
CA ASN A 123 -4.52 7.31 10.57
C ASN A 123 -5.58 6.19 10.55
N ALA A 124 -5.20 4.94 10.26
CA ALA A 124 -6.11 3.79 10.31
C ALA A 124 -6.65 3.50 11.72
N ARG A 125 -5.86 3.75 12.78
CA ARG A 125 -6.32 3.62 14.17
C ARG A 125 -7.24 4.76 14.60
N GLN A 126 -6.99 5.98 14.12
CA GLN A 126 -7.78 7.16 14.48
C GLN A 126 -9.16 7.19 13.80
N GLY A 127 -9.26 6.76 12.53
CA GLY A 127 -10.55 6.69 11.80
C GLY A 127 -11.54 5.63 12.34
N ARG A 128 -11.08 4.67 13.15
CA ARG A 128 -11.94 3.64 13.76
C ARG A 128 -12.53 4.08 15.11
N GLN A 129 -12.04 5.17 15.69
CA GLN A 129 -12.47 5.66 17.00
C GLN A 129 -13.55 6.75 16.91
N ASP A 130 -13.79 7.31 15.71
CA ASP A 130 -14.75 8.40 15.45
C ASP A 130 -16.10 7.91 14.84
N GLY A 131 -16.37 6.61 14.89
CA GLY A 131 -17.62 6.00 14.39
C GLY A 131 -18.72 5.82 15.45
N GLY A 132 -18.51 6.32 16.67
CA GLY A 132 -19.38 6.05 17.82
C GLY A 132 -20.13 7.28 18.31
N ARG A 133 -21.32 7.55 17.71
CA ARG A 133 -22.55 8.15 18.29
C ARG A 133 -23.15 9.30 17.46
N PRO A 134 -24.29 9.09 16.76
CA PRO A 134 -25.24 10.17 16.53
C PRO A 134 -25.96 10.43 17.86
N GLY A 135 -25.50 11.43 18.60
CA GLY A 135 -26.20 11.94 19.78
C GLY A 135 -27.50 12.62 19.35
N GLN A 136 -28.63 11.89 19.41
CA GLN A 136 -29.96 12.48 19.51
C GLN A 136 -30.03 13.25 20.83
N ARG A 137 -29.75 14.56 20.77
CA ARG A 137 -30.02 15.51 21.86
C ARG A 137 -31.14 16.42 21.38
N GLY A 138 -32.27 16.31 22.05
CA GLY A 138 -33.52 16.94 21.65
C GLY A 138 -33.67 18.43 21.99
N GLN A 139 -34.83 18.91 21.52
CA GLN A 139 -35.67 19.99 22.02
C GLN A 139 -35.19 21.44 21.93
N GLY A 140 -35.97 22.23 21.18
CA GLY A 140 -35.95 23.70 21.22
C GLY A 140 -36.97 24.29 20.24
N LYS A 141 -38.26 24.34 20.62
CA LYS A 141 -39.30 25.16 19.98
C LYS A 141 -38.98 26.66 20.20
N PRO A 142 -39.45 27.57 19.31
CA PRO A 142 -40.69 28.27 19.63
C PRO A 142 -41.62 28.52 18.42
N ALA A 143 -42.92 28.68 18.74
CA ALA A 143 -43.97 29.15 17.83
C ALA A 143 -43.88 30.68 17.60
N PRO A 144 -44.52 31.21 16.54
CA PRO A 144 -45.83 31.86 16.71
C PRO A 144 -46.80 31.45 15.58
N GLY A 145 -48.10 31.25 15.80
CA GLY A 145 -49.09 32.27 16.10
C GLY A 145 -49.90 32.58 14.83
N GLY A 146 -51.19 32.20 14.79
CA GLY A 146 -52.08 32.54 13.67
C GLY A 146 -53.29 31.62 13.54
N GLN A 147 -54.45 32.12 13.97
CA GLN A 147 -55.74 31.44 14.09
C GLN A 147 -56.53 31.38 12.76
N PHE A 148 -57.72 30.79 12.85
CA PHE A 148 -58.85 30.74 11.89
C PHE A 148 -58.81 29.60 10.87
N ALA A 149 -59.90 28.94 10.48
CA ALA A 149 -61.15 28.45 11.07
C ALA A 149 -61.97 27.88 9.88
N LYS A 150 -62.75 26.84 10.16
CA LYS A 150 -63.94 26.37 9.42
C LYS A 150 -63.80 25.67 8.05
N ALA A 151 -64.14 24.37 8.12
CA ALA A 151 -65.33 23.75 7.54
C ALA A 151 -65.46 23.60 6.01
N GLY A 152 -65.68 22.35 5.60
CA GLY A 152 -66.80 22.03 4.70
C GLY A 152 -66.44 21.35 3.38
N GLY A 153 -66.76 20.05 3.29
CA GLY A 153 -67.52 19.52 2.14
C GLY A 153 -66.75 19.05 0.89
N GLY A 154 -66.70 17.71 0.72
CA GLY A 154 -67.35 17.08 -0.44
C GLY A 154 -66.57 16.94 -1.76
N ARG A 155 -66.41 15.65 -2.14
CA ARG A 155 -66.56 15.07 -3.50
C ARG A 155 -65.52 15.40 -4.60
N MET A 156 -64.87 14.32 -5.08
CA MET A 156 -64.35 14.08 -6.45
C MET A 156 -65.49 14.22 -7.50
N PRO A 157 -65.29 14.24 -8.86
CA PRO A 157 -64.16 13.73 -9.69
C PRO A 157 -63.85 14.56 -10.98
N ILE A 158 -63.24 13.91 -12.01
CA ILE A 158 -63.12 14.18 -13.48
C ILE A 158 -61.99 15.13 -13.95
N THR A 159 -60.92 14.66 -14.62
CA THR A 159 -60.65 14.27 -16.04
C THR A 159 -60.57 15.41 -17.07
N GLU A 160 -59.73 15.19 -18.10
CA GLU A 160 -59.33 16.01 -19.28
C GLU A 160 -58.14 16.97 -19.05
N SER A 161 -56.95 16.72 -19.61
CA SER A 161 -56.52 16.68 -21.02
C SER A 161 -56.30 18.06 -21.62
N LEU A 162 -55.03 18.37 -21.87
CA LEU A 162 -54.53 19.15 -23.01
C LEU A 162 -53.09 18.69 -23.29
#